data_AF-A0A8J8BC92-F1
#
_entry.id   AF-A0A8J8BC92-F1
#
_cell.length_a   1.000
_cell.length_b   1.000
_cell.length_c   1.000
_cell.angle_alpha   90.00
_cell.angle_beta   90.00
_cell.angle_gamma   90.00
#
_symmetry.space_group_name_H-M   'P 1'
#
loop_
_entity.id
_entity.type
_entity.pdbx_description
1 polymer ?
#
loop_
_entity_poly.entity_id
_entity_poly.type
_entity_poly.pdbx_seq_one_letter_code
_entity_poly.pdbx_strand_id
1 'polypeptide(L)'
;MQADDVRALRQSAVPTAVVAVACAAVAGAVVGGKGALGAALALLMVTLFFMISTVVVGRAARLGPQSMMVTALATYLVKIIVLAVVTAQFRDTTLFNGRAFGFTAIACVLCWSGFQVRAWMKAKTFYVEPGKL
;
A
#
# COMPACT_ATOMS: atom_id res chain seq x y z
N MET A 1 12.17 -8.25 16.67
CA MET A 1 11.07 -7.36 16.27
C MET A 1 10.54 -6.72 17.54
N GLN A 2 10.60 -5.40 17.67
CA GLN A 2 9.99 -4.71 18.81
C GLN A 2 8.47 -4.64 18.60
N ALA A 3 7.70 -4.60 19.69
CA ALA A 3 6.24 -4.59 19.67
C ALA A 3 5.64 -3.43 18.85
N ASP A 4 6.41 -2.35 18.64
CA ASP A 4 6.01 -1.15 17.92
C ASP A 4 5.93 -1.36 16.40
N ASP A 5 6.83 -2.17 15.81
CA ASP A 5 6.82 -2.45 14.36
C ASP A 5 5.55 -3.21 13.96
N VAL A 6 5.16 -4.20 14.78
CA VAL A 6 3.96 -5.02 14.56
C VAL A 6 2.70 -4.18 14.74
N ARG A 7 2.70 -3.23 15.68
CA ARG A 7 1.56 -2.34 15.91
C ARG A 7 1.39 -1.32 14.79
N ALA A 8 2.46 -0.72 14.31
CA ALA A 8 2.44 0.18 13.15
C ALA A 8 1.95 -0.54 11.89
N LEU A 9 2.40 -1.79 11.69
CA LEU A 9 1.96 -2.62 10.57
C LEU A 9 0.47 -2.96 10.65
N ARG A 10 0.01 -3.38 11.83
CA ARG A 10 -1.40 -3.72 12.08
C ARG A 10 -2.31 -2.48 12.00
N GLN A 11 -1.85 -1.32 12.45
CA GLN A 11 -2.60 -0.06 12.36
C GLN A 11 -2.79 0.44 10.93
N SER A 12 -1.89 0.06 10.02
CA SER A 12 -1.97 0.45 8.60
C SER A 12 -2.71 -0.60 7.77
N ALA A 13 -2.43 -1.89 8.01
CA ALA A 13 -2.99 -3.00 7.23
C ALA A 13 -4.50 -3.19 7.46
N VAL A 14 -4.98 -3.07 8.70
CA VAL A 14 -6.40 -3.26 9.05
C VAL A 14 -7.32 -2.24 8.35
N PRO A 15 -7.09 -0.92 8.43
CA PRO A 15 -7.97 0.04 7.77
C PRO A 15 -7.87 -0.03 6.24
N THR A 16 -6.70 -0.35 5.67
CA THR A 16 -6.63 -0.58 4.23
C THR A 16 -7.44 -1.80 3.83
N ALA A 17 -7.37 -2.90 4.58
CA ALA A 17 -8.20 -4.09 4.33
C ALA A 17 -9.71 -3.83 4.47
N VAL A 18 -10.14 -2.81 5.23
CA VAL A 18 -11.54 -2.40 5.30
C VAL A 18 -11.95 -1.60 4.06
N VAL A 19 -11.15 -0.60 3.65
CA VAL A 19 -11.49 0.26 2.50
C VAL A 19 -11.42 -0.50 1.18
N ALA A 20 -10.43 -1.36 1.06
CA ALA A 20 -10.37 -2.48 0.15
C ALA A 20 -11.68 -3.23 -0.09
N VAL A 21 -12.25 -3.79 0.99
CA VAL A 21 -13.47 -4.58 0.96
C VAL A 21 -14.66 -3.70 0.58
N ALA A 22 -14.70 -2.45 1.07
CA ALA A 22 -15.71 -1.48 0.66
C ALA A 22 -15.64 -1.15 -0.85
N CYS A 23 -14.45 -0.94 -1.40
CA CYS A 23 -14.27 -0.69 -2.83
C CYS A 23 -14.62 -1.92 -3.67
N ALA A 24 -14.27 -3.13 -3.22
CA ALA A 24 -14.66 -4.38 -3.88
C ALA A 24 -16.18 -4.58 -3.89
N ALA A 25 -16.87 -4.25 -2.78
CA ALA A 25 -18.32 -4.29 -2.70
C ALA A 25 -18.97 -3.28 -3.67
N VAL A 26 -18.47 -2.05 -3.72
CA VAL A 26 -18.97 -1.01 -4.65
C VAL A 26 -18.70 -1.39 -6.11
N ALA A 27 -17.51 -1.89 -6.44
CA ALA A 27 -17.17 -2.32 -7.79
C ALA A 27 -17.99 -3.54 -8.24
N GLY A 28 -18.23 -4.49 -7.34
CA GLY A 28 -19.11 -5.64 -7.59
C GLY A 28 -20.56 -5.22 -7.82
N ALA A 29 -21.07 -4.25 -7.06
CA ALA A 29 -22.42 -3.73 -7.20
C ALA A 29 -22.63 -2.92 -8.50
N VAL A 30 -21.62 -2.15 -8.94
CA VAL A 30 -21.75 -1.23 -10.09
C VAL A 30 -21.41 -1.89 -11.44
N VAL A 31 -20.48 -2.84 -11.46
CA VAL A 31 -19.89 -3.38 -12.71
C VAL A 31 -20.15 -4.89 -12.88
N GLY A 32 -20.73 -5.56 -11.88
CA GLY A 32 -20.96 -7.00 -11.87
C GLY A 32 -19.67 -7.82 -11.66
N GLY A 33 -19.73 -9.14 -11.92
CA GLY A 33 -18.65 -10.08 -11.55
C GLY A 33 -17.26 -9.76 -12.12
N LYS A 34 -17.19 -9.18 -13.33
CA LYS A 34 -15.92 -8.76 -13.95
C LYS A 34 -15.28 -7.56 -13.22
N GLY A 35 -16.10 -6.64 -12.72
CA GLY A 35 -15.66 -5.54 -11.88
C GLY A 35 -15.19 -6.01 -10.51
N ALA A 36 -15.87 -7.00 -9.92
CA ALA A 36 -15.46 -7.60 -8.66
C ALA A 36 -14.07 -8.26 -8.77
N LEU A 37 -13.77 -9.00 -9.85
CA LEU A 37 -12.45 -9.58 -10.09
C LEU A 37 -11.36 -8.51 -10.25
N GLY A 38 -11.63 -7.47 -11.04
CA GLY A 38 -10.71 -6.34 -11.20
C GLY A 38 -10.42 -5.62 -9.88
N ALA A 39 -11.45 -5.40 -9.06
CA ALA A 39 -11.30 -4.77 -7.74
C ALA A 39 -10.56 -5.68 -6.74
N ALA A 40 -10.84 -6.98 -6.74
CA ALA A 40 -10.15 -7.95 -5.88
C ALA A 40 -8.66 -8.05 -6.20
N LEU A 41 -8.29 -8.04 -7.49
CA LEU A 41 -6.89 -8.03 -7.91
C LEU A 41 -6.19 -6.73 -7.52
N ALA A 42 -6.84 -5.58 -7.77
CA ALA A 42 -6.32 -4.27 -7.37
C ALA A 42 -6.06 -4.21 -5.86
N LEU A 43 -7.02 -4.70 -5.09
CA LEU A 43 -6.90 -4.81 -3.64
C LEU A 43 -5.68 -5.64 -3.22
N LEU A 44 -5.62 -6.89 -3.66
CA LEU A 44 -4.57 -7.81 -3.25
C LEU A 44 -3.20 -7.23 -3.58
N MET A 45 -3.07 -6.68 -4.78
CA MET A 45 -1.85 -6.07 -5.27
C MET A 45 -1.44 -4.85 -4.43
N VAL A 46 -2.32 -3.86 -4.27
CA VAL A 46 -2.00 -2.64 -3.50
C VAL A 46 -1.65 -2.98 -2.05
N THR A 47 -2.41 -3.85 -1.41
CA THR A 47 -2.17 -4.24 -0.01
C THR A 47 -0.81 -4.90 0.15
N LEU A 48 -0.48 -5.88 -0.71
CA LEU A 48 0.79 -6.59 -0.65
C LEU A 48 1.97 -5.64 -0.89
N PHE A 49 1.88 -4.81 -1.94
CA PHE A 49 2.94 -3.86 -2.30
C PHE A 49 3.19 -2.83 -1.22
N PHE A 50 2.14 -2.26 -0.64
CA PHE A 50 2.28 -1.23 0.38
C PHE A 50 2.71 -1.81 1.74
N MET A 51 2.25 -3.01 2.10
CA MET A 51 2.76 -3.75 3.26
C MET A 51 4.27 -3.97 3.14
N ILE A 52 4.71 -4.60 2.05
CA ILE A 52 6.12 -4.93 1.83
C ILE A 52 6.95 -3.65 1.81
N SER A 53 6.53 -2.61 1.06
CA SER A 53 7.32 -1.39 1.00
C SER A 53 7.42 -0.69 2.35
N THR A 54 6.35 -0.67 3.15
CA THR A 54 6.39 -0.02 4.47
C THR A 54 7.39 -0.73 5.39
N VAL A 55 7.43 -2.06 5.33
CA VAL A 55 8.37 -2.87 6.11
C VAL A 55 9.82 -2.71 5.63
N VAL A 56 10.03 -2.76 4.31
CA VAL A 56 11.37 -2.71 3.70
C VAL A 56 11.96 -1.31 3.84
N VAL A 57 11.18 -0.26 3.57
CA VAL A 57 11.59 1.14 3.77
C VAL A 57 11.80 1.44 5.25
N GLY A 58 10.92 0.94 6.13
CA GLY A 58 11.07 1.09 7.58
C GLY A 58 12.34 0.42 8.13
N ARG A 59 12.75 -0.72 7.55
CA ARG A 59 14.03 -1.34 7.86
C ARG A 59 15.22 -0.53 7.34
N ALA A 60 15.15 -0.04 6.10
CA ALA A 60 16.19 0.80 5.53
C ALA A 60 16.36 2.11 6.32
N ALA A 61 15.28 2.69 6.84
CA ALA A 61 15.34 3.88 7.69
C ALA A 61 16.24 3.72 8.92
N ARG A 62 16.47 2.49 9.41
CA ARG A 62 17.37 2.22 10.54
C ARG A 62 18.85 2.28 10.18
N LEU A 63 19.19 2.09 8.90
CA LEU A 63 20.57 2.14 8.40
C LEU A 63 21.00 3.58 8.09
N GLY A 64 20.03 4.46 7.83
CA GLY A 64 20.25 5.89 7.67
C GLY A 64 19.36 6.51 6.57
N PRO A 65 19.26 7.85 6.54
CA PRO A 65 18.32 8.56 5.64
C PRO A 65 18.59 8.29 4.15
N GLN A 66 19.86 8.17 3.74
CA GLN A 66 20.21 7.89 2.35
C GLN A 66 19.70 6.52 1.90
N SER A 67 19.86 5.49 2.73
CA SER A 67 19.40 4.13 2.41
C SER A 67 17.87 4.04 2.37
N MET A 68 17.17 4.79 3.23
CA MET A 68 15.71 4.92 3.19
C MET A 68 15.23 5.47 1.85
N MET A 69 15.84 6.56 1.37
CA MET A 69 15.46 7.21 0.12
C MET A 69 15.68 6.29 -1.09
N VAL A 70 16.85 5.64 -1.16
CA VAL A 70 17.17 4.68 -2.23
C VAL A 70 16.16 3.53 -2.22
N THR A 71 15.85 2.99 -1.04
CA THR A 71 14.89 1.89 -0.89
C THR A 71 13.46 2.30 -1.26
N ALA A 72 13.04 3.52 -0.89
CA ALA A 72 11.74 4.06 -1.24
C ALA A 72 11.60 4.19 -2.77
N LEU A 73 12.60 4.76 -3.45
CA LEU A 73 12.63 4.87 -4.91
C LEU A 73 12.66 3.50 -5.59
N ALA A 74 13.48 2.56 -5.11
CA ALA A 74 13.55 1.21 -5.65
C ALA A 74 12.20 0.48 -5.54
N THR A 75 11.54 0.52 -4.37
CA THR A 75 10.22 -0.10 -4.20
C THR A 75 9.14 0.56 -5.06
N TYR A 76 9.25 1.86 -5.33
CA TYR A 76 8.35 2.56 -6.25
C TYR A 76 8.54 2.11 -7.70
N LEU A 77 9.79 1.98 -8.15
CA LEU A 77 10.10 1.47 -9.49
C LEU A 77 9.56 0.06 -9.70
N VAL A 78 9.75 -0.83 -8.72
CA VAL A 78 9.21 -2.20 -8.75
C VAL A 78 7.68 -2.19 -8.89
N LYS A 79 6.98 -1.32 -8.16
CA LYS A 79 5.52 -1.17 -8.26
C LYS A 79 5.09 -0.76 -9.68
N ILE A 80 5.78 0.20 -10.30
CA ILE A 80 5.49 0.63 -11.67
C ILE A 80 5.68 -0.52 -12.65
N ILE A 81 6.81 -1.23 -12.57
CA ILE A 81 7.11 -2.34 -13.49
C ILE A 81 6.05 -3.43 -13.35
N VAL A 82 5.70 -3.82 -12.12
CA VAL A 82 4.69 -4.86 -11.91
C VAL A 82 3.32 -4.40 -12.36
N LEU A 83 2.94 -3.14 -12.11
CA LEU A 83 1.68 -2.59 -12.61
C LEU A 83 1.63 -2.58 -14.15
N ALA A 84 2.74 -2.23 -14.81
CA ALA A 84 2.86 -2.27 -16.26
C ALA A 84 2.71 -3.70 -16.80
N VAL A 85 3.40 -4.67 -16.20
CA VAL A 85 3.31 -6.09 -16.61
C VAL A 85 1.90 -6.64 -16.40
N VAL A 86 1.30 -6.41 -15.24
CA VAL A 86 -0.07 -6.86 -14.92
C VAL A 86 -1.05 -6.24 -15.92
N THR A 87 -1.01 -4.92 -16.12
CA THR A 87 -1.95 -4.26 -17.04
C THR A 87 -1.73 -4.66 -18.50
N ALA A 88 -0.49 -4.90 -18.92
CA ALA A 88 -0.17 -5.40 -20.25
C ALA A 88 -0.75 -6.81 -20.48
N GLN A 89 -0.66 -7.70 -19.49
CA GLN A 89 -1.16 -9.08 -19.61
C GLN A 89 -2.68 -9.15 -19.77
N PHE A 90 -3.41 -8.20 -19.18
CA PHE A 90 -4.88 -8.19 -19.22
C PHE A 90 -5.48 -7.30 -20.32
N ARG A 91 -4.63 -6.65 -21.14
CA ARG A 91 -5.04 -5.65 -22.15
C ARG A 91 -6.01 -6.21 -23.20
N ASP A 92 -5.82 -7.46 -23.61
CA ASP A 92 -6.60 -8.09 -24.69
C ASP A 92 -7.77 -8.96 -24.17
N THR A 93 -8.03 -8.93 -22.87
CA THR A 93 -9.03 -9.81 -22.24
C THR A 93 -10.35 -9.09 -21.97
N THR A 94 -11.48 -9.67 -22.40
CA THR A 94 -12.83 -9.14 -22.13
C THR A 94 -13.39 -9.53 -20.75
N LEU A 95 -12.64 -10.34 -20.00
CA LEU A 95 -12.95 -10.76 -18.63
C LEU A 95 -12.55 -9.71 -17.59
N PHE A 96 -11.62 -8.82 -17.93
CA PHE A 96 -11.05 -7.86 -17.00
C PHE A 96 -11.50 -6.43 -17.30
N ASN A 97 -12.04 -5.74 -16.29
CA ASN A 97 -12.34 -4.31 -16.41
C ASN A 97 -11.18 -3.48 -15.86
N GLY A 98 -10.30 -3.01 -16.76
CA GLY A 98 -9.15 -2.17 -16.40
C GLY A 98 -9.52 -0.85 -15.72
N ARG A 99 -10.70 -0.29 -16.00
CA ARG A 99 -11.19 0.92 -15.31
C ARG A 99 -11.54 0.61 -13.85
N ALA A 100 -12.27 -0.47 -13.60
CA ALA A 100 -12.60 -0.90 -12.25
C ALA A 100 -11.34 -1.22 -11.42
N PHE A 101 -10.37 -1.91 -12.02
CA PHE A 101 -9.06 -2.13 -11.40
C PHE A 101 -8.36 -0.81 -11.07
N GLY A 102 -8.24 0.11 -12.04
CA GLY A 102 -7.55 1.39 -11.87
C GLY A 102 -8.18 2.26 -10.78
N PHE A 103 -9.50 2.45 -10.81
CA PHE A 103 -10.21 3.24 -9.79
C PHE A 103 -10.09 2.62 -8.39
N THR A 104 -10.21 1.29 -8.28
CA THR A 104 -10.04 0.59 -6.99
C THR A 104 -8.61 0.75 -6.49
N ALA A 105 -7.60 0.62 -7.37
CA ALA A 105 -6.20 0.79 -7.01
C ALA A 105 -5.93 2.22 -6.49
N ILE A 106 -6.43 3.26 -7.18
CA ILE A 106 -6.30 4.66 -6.74
C ILE A 106 -6.94 4.85 -5.37
N ALA A 107 -8.17 4.38 -5.17
CA ALA A 107 -8.87 4.51 -3.89
C ALA A 107 -8.11 3.80 -2.74
N CYS A 108 -7.58 2.59 -2.99
CA CYS A 108 -6.79 1.86 -2.01
C CYS A 108 -5.48 2.59 -1.66
N VAL A 109 -4.79 3.14 -2.66
CA VAL A 109 -3.54 3.89 -2.46
C VAL A 109 -3.80 5.16 -1.64
N LEU A 110 -4.82 5.95 -1.98
CA LEU A 110 -5.18 7.16 -1.24
C LEU A 110 -5.54 6.83 0.21
N CYS A 111 -6.32 5.78 0.42
CA CYS A 111 -6.67 5.30 1.74
C CYS A 111 -5.43 4.90 2.55
N TRP A 112 -4.60 3.99 2.03
CA TRP A 112 -3.37 3.57 2.71
C TRP A 112 -2.51 4.77 3.07
N SER A 113 -2.32 5.70 2.12
CA SER A 113 -1.49 6.88 2.31
C SER A 113 -2.04 7.79 3.42
N GLY A 114 -3.36 8.03 3.44
CA GLY A 114 -4.00 8.83 4.49
C GLY A 114 -3.85 8.20 5.89
N PHE A 115 -4.03 6.88 6.01
CA PHE A 115 -3.83 6.18 7.28
C PHE A 115 -2.36 6.13 7.69
N GLN A 116 -1.46 5.93 6.74
CA GLN A 116 -0.03 5.92 6.99
C GLN A 116 0.44 7.29 7.49
N VAL A 117 0.06 8.39 6.83
CA VAL A 117 0.35 9.76 7.30
C VAL A 117 -0.19 9.98 8.71
N ARG A 118 -1.44 9.56 8.99
CA ARG A 118 -2.03 9.66 10.33
C ARG A 118 -1.26 8.85 11.37
N ALA A 119 -0.76 7.67 11.03
CA ALA A 119 0.05 6.84 11.90
C ALA A 119 1.40 7.53 12.21
N TRP A 120 2.07 8.08 11.20
CA TRP A 120 3.31 8.85 11.36
C TRP A 120 3.11 10.10 12.22
N MET A 121 2.02 10.84 12.03
CA MET A 121 1.74 12.01 12.88
C MET A 121 1.46 11.65 14.34
N LYS A 122 0.98 10.44 14.62
CA LYS A 122 0.75 9.95 15.99
C LYS A 122 1.99 9.29 16.61
N ALA A 123 3.00 8.97 15.81
CA ALA A 123 4.26 8.44 16.32
C ALA A 123 4.99 9.56 17.07
N LYS A 124 4.90 9.53 18.40
CA LYS A 124 5.68 10.44 19.25
C LYS A 124 7.13 9.98 19.24
N THR A 125 7.97 10.63 18.45
CA THR A 125 9.43 10.47 18.55
C THR A 125 9.87 11.16 19.83
N PHE A 126 10.29 10.40 20.84
CA PHE A 126 10.90 10.97 22.04
C PHE A 126 12.23 11.62 21.65
N TYR A 127 12.25 12.94 21.53
CA TYR A 127 13.49 13.70 21.44
C TYR A 127 14.11 13.71 22.84
N VAL A 128 14.86 12.66 23.16
CA VAL A 128 15.78 12.68 24.29
C VAL A 128 17.13 13.07 23.71
N GLU A 129 17.58 14.29 23.98
CA GLU A 129 18.99 14.61 23.84
C GLU A 129 19.74 13.68 24.79
N PRO A 130 20.64 12.81 24.30
CA PRO A 130 21.54 12.09 25.19
C PRO A 130 22.28 13.17 25.97
N GLY A 131 22.07 13.19 27.29
CA GLY A 131 22.66 14.17 28.17
C GLY A 131 24.14 14.30 27.87
N LYS A 132 24.56 15.52 27.52
CA LYS A 132 25.95 15.91 27.55
C LYS A 132 26.42 15.70 29.00
N LEU A 133 27.23 14.68 29.21
CA LEU A 133 28.12 14.56 30.36
C LEU A 133 29.54 14.78 29.86
#